data_AF-A0A829Y577-F1
#
_entry.id   AF-A0A829Y577-F1
#
_cell.length_a   1.000
_cell.length_b   1.000
_cell.length_c   1.000
_cell.angle_alpha   90.00
_cell.angle_beta   90.00
_cell.angle_gamma   90.00
#
_symmetry.space_group_name_H-M   'P 1'
#
loop_
_entity.id
_entity.type
_entity.pdbx_description
1 polymer ?
#
loop_
_entity_poly.entity_id
_entity_poly.type
_entity_poly.pdbx_seq_one_letter_code
_entity_poly.pdbx_strand_id
1 'polypeptide(L)'
;MNLSGLRRSDVDSGNPLLKETPAGSGPQGAAANFTWLRSTGYRDGVVLLGGTSIVDFRMRVAQSELRQDLLPSFWSTCGLLIDGNVLMTARVDAISDSSARVERNGLEAVKLDAESRYGDSNFYPNIAILQFTDDHAAIREHVARIGQERTIVDLLAQIVAWLGYCWAVGERGNPLMQGHGIPSATLLERAHGLANIDLSPGLPSASSCPEAIWQAARWWYKAYDAAESTSFTPRGAYLIRQPAAAALGIRDDVQGDQIVGTTRSDELIEGLRKTSKPRPTAKRGAQAKKK
;
A
#
# COMPACT_ATOMS: atom_id res chain seq x y z
N MET A 1 10.10 -20.71 -10.56
CA MET A 1 9.41 -20.16 -11.75
C MET A 1 10.07 -18.81 -12.05
N ASN A 2 10.55 -18.59 -13.26
CA ASN A 2 11.00 -17.26 -13.68
C ASN A 2 9.76 -16.38 -13.83
N LEU A 3 9.49 -15.52 -12.84
CA LEU A 3 8.65 -14.37 -13.07
C LEU A 3 9.39 -13.51 -14.09
N SER A 4 8.96 -13.56 -15.35
CA SER A 4 9.41 -12.58 -16.32
C SER A 4 8.96 -11.22 -15.78
N GLY A 5 9.91 -10.33 -15.48
CA GLY A 5 9.61 -8.97 -15.04
C GLY A 5 8.65 -8.25 -15.99
N LEU A 6 8.16 -7.09 -15.58
CA LEU A 6 7.28 -6.24 -16.38
C LEU A 6 7.84 -6.12 -17.80
N ARG A 7 7.12 -6.71 -18.76
CA ARG A 7 7.53 -6.66 -20.16
C ARG A 7 7.53 -5.21 -20.61
N ARG A 8 8.54 -4.83 -21.41
CA ARG A 8 8.50 -3.54 -22.09
C ARG A 8 7.33 -3.55 -23.08
N SER A 9 6.59 -2.45 -23.12
CA SER A 9 5.66 -2.16 -24.19
C SER A 9 6.42 -1.87 -25.48
N ASP A 10 5.79 -2.11 -26.62
CA ASP A 10 6.32 -1.76 -27.94
C ASP A 10 6.09 -0.28 -28.34
N VAL A 11 5.69 0.58 -27.39
CA VAL A 11 5.41 1.99 -27.67
C VAL A 11 6.62 2.89 -27.38
N ASP A 12 6.90 3.83 -28.30
CA ASP A 12 8.05 4.74 -28.22
C ASP A 12 7.87 5.91 -27.23
N SER A 13 6.63 6.23 -26.88
CA SER A 13 6.28 7.36 -26.02
C SER A 13 5.20 6.98 -25.00
N GLY A 14 5.25 7.62 -23.83
CA GLY A 14 4.23 7.44 -22.80
C GLY A 14 2.85 7.90 -23.26
N ASN A 15 1.82 7.39 -22.59
CA ASN A 15 0.43 7.68 -22.87
C ASN A 15 0.13 9.20 -22.86
N PRO A 16 -0.30 9.80 -24.00
CA PRO A 16 -0.58 11.23 -24.10
C PRO A 16 -1.81 11.68 -23.28
N LEU A 17 -2.66 10.74 -22.85
CA LEU A 17 -3.83 11.02 -22.01
C LEU A 17 -3.49 11.08 -20.51
N LEU A 18 -2.24 10.83 -20.13
CA LEU A 18 -1.75 11.03 -18.76
C LEU A 18 -1.10 12.41 -18.64
N LYS A 19 -1.72 13.28 -17.83
CA LYS A 19 -1.23 14.64 -17.59
C LYS A 19 -0.30 14.70 -16.39
N GLU A 20 0.94 15.11 -16.61
CA GLU A 20 1.89 15.38 -15.53
C GLU A 20 1.66 16.76 -14.93
N THR A 21 1.60 16.82 -13.60
CA THR A 21 1.83 18.06 -12.87
C THR A 21 3.30 18.10 -12.44
N PRO A 22 4.10 19.09 -12.88
CA PRO A 22 5.50 19.20 -12.46
C PRO A 22 5.63 19.33 -10.94
N ALA A 23 6.62 18.65 -10.35
CA ALA A 23 6.83 18.58 -8.90
C ALA A 23 6.85 19.95 -8.20
N GLY A 24 7.51 20.95 -8.81
CA GLY A 24 7.63 22.32 -8.26
C GLY A 24 6.36 23.17 -8.36
N SER A 25 5.36 22.73 -9.12
CA SER A 25 4.08 23.43 -9.32
C SER A 25 2.93 22.82 -8.50
N GLY A 26 3.15 21.64 -7.91
CA GLY A 26 2.14 20.95 -7.13
C GLY A 26 1.96 21.56 -5.73
N PRO A 27 0.76 21.48 -5.13
CA PRO A 27 0.55 21.83 -3.73
C PRO A 27 1.46 21.03 -2.79
N GLN A 28 1.74 21.58 -1.60
CA GLN A 28 2.57 20.96 -0.55
C GLN A 28 1.89 21.04 0.83
N GLY A 29 2.18 20.07 1.72
CA GLY A 29 1.64 19.99 3.09
C GLY A 29 0.39 19.13 3.24
N ALA A 30 -0.29 19.28 4.40
CA ALA A 30 -1.31 18.35 4.93
C ALA A 30 -2.55 18.08 4.05
N ALA A 31 -2.88 18.97 3.10
CA ALA A 31 -4.01 18.82 2.19
C ALA A 31 -3.59 18.88 0.71
N ALA A 32 -2.29 18.80 0.43
CA ALA A 32 -1.72 18.97 -0.89
C ALA A 32 -2.30 18.01 -1.92
N ASN A 33 -2.42 16.74 -1.56
CA ASN A 33 -2.89 15.70 -2.47
C ASN A 33 -4.38 15.85 -2.77
N PHE A 34 -5.18 16.28 -1.81
CA PHE A 34 -6.61 16.51 -2.03
C PHE A 34 -6.88 17.77 -2.84
N THR A 35 -6.13 18.84 -2.60
CA THR A 35 -6.15 20.04 -3.43
C THR A 35 -5.79 19.70 -4.88
N TRP A 36 -4.71 18.93 -5.06
CA TRP A 36 -4.30 18.47 -6.38
C TRP A 36 -5.35 17.56 -7.04
N LEU A 37 -5.86 16.56 -6.32
CA LEU A 37 -6.86 15.63 -6.86
C LEU A 37 -8.11 16.37 -7.34
N ARG A 38 -8.62 17.34 -6.54
CA ARG A 38 -9.75 18.19 -6.95
C ARG A 38 -9.45 19.01 -8.19
N SER A 39 -8.24 19.54 -8.34
CA SER A 39 -7.87 20.33 -9.53
C SER A 39 -7.77 19.50 -10.81
N THR A 40 -7.67 18.17 -10.71
CA THR A 40 -7.70 17.28 -11.89
C THR A 40 -9.10 17.13 -12.49
N GLY A 41 -10.15 17.36 -11.71
CA GLY A 41 -11.55 17.13 -12.10
C GLY A 41 -12.01 15.66 -12.04
N TYR A 42 -11.11 14.71 -11.80
CA TYR A 42 -11.49 13.30 -11.65
C TYR A 42 -12.17 13.06 -10.29
N ARG A 43 -13.32 12.38 -10.32
CA ARG A 43 -14.07 11.99 -9.13
C ARG A 43 -14.06 10.50 -8.88
N ASP A 44 -13.77 9.70 -9.90
CA ASP A 44 -13.77 8.25 -9.82
C ASP A 44 -12.60 7.68 -10.62
N GLY A 45 -12.01 6.59 -10.12
CA GLY A 45 -10.89 5.91 -10.77
C GLY A 45 -9.92 5.27 -9.78
N VAL A 46 -8.84 4.71 -10.31
CA VAL A 46 -7.75 4.11 -9.54
C VAL A 46 -6.78 5.20 -9.09
N VAL A 47 -6.68 5.41 -7.79
CA VAL A 47 -5.66 6.27 -7.18
C VAL A 47 -4.43 5.44 -6.84
N LEU A 48 -3.25 5.90 -7.24
CA LEU A 48 -1.95 5.37 -6.82
C LEU A 48 -1.32 6.36 -5.85
N LEU A 49 -0.71 5.83 -4.78
CA LEU A 49 -0.05 6.63 -3.74
C LEU A 49 1.34 6.06 -3.46
N GLY A 50 2.33 6.93 -3.33
CA GLY A 50 3.67 6.59 -2.88
C GLY A 50 3.95 7.20 -1.52
N GLY A 51 3.86 6.38 -0.47
CA GLY A 51 4.07 6.82 0.91
C GLY A 51 5.54 6.79 1.35
N THR A 52 5.88 7.46 2.45
CA THR A 52 7.25 7.57 2.98
C THR A 52 7.53 6.69 4.20
N SER A 53 6.53 5.98 4.74
CA SER A 53 6.73 5.09 5.88
C SER A 53 7.68 3.94 5.56
N ILE A 54 8.21 3.24 6.58
CA ILE A 54 9.05 2.05 6.37
C ILE A 54 8.32 0.96 5.58
N VAL A 55 7.01 0.80 5.81
CA VAL A 55 6.17 -0.16 5.09
C VAL A 55 6.05 0.26 3.63
N ASP A 56 5.72 1.53 3.36
CA ASP A 56 5.61 2.04 1.99
C ASP A 56 6.93 1.97 1.22
N PHE A 57 8.05 2.27 1.88
CA PHE A 57 9.38 2.14 1.31
C PHE A 57 9.67 0.69 0.91
N ARG A 58 9.44 -0.27 1.81
CA ARG A 58 9.67 -1.70 1.51
C ARG A 58 8.76 -2.21 0.40
N MET A 59 7.50 -1.78 0.35
CA MET A 59 6.59 -2.13 -0.75
C MET A 59 7.08 -1.56 -2.08
N ARG A 60 7.60 -0.31 -2.11
CA ARG A 60 8.20 0.29 -3.32
C ARG A 60 9.45 -0.45 -3.77
N VAL A 61 10.31 -0.86 -2.83
CA VAL A 61 11.52 -1.65 -3.11
C VAL A 61 11.16 -3.04 -3.62
N ALA A 62 10.19 -3.73 -3.02
CA ALA A 62 9.75 -5.06 -3.45
C ALA A 62 9.32 -5.10 -4.94
N GLN A 63 8.72 -4.01 -5.43
CA GLN A 63 8.30 -3.89 -6.82
C GLN A 63 9.45 -3.66 -7.81
N SER A 64 10.65 -3.28 -7.33
CA SER A 64 11.82 -3.06 -8.19
C SER A 64 12.29 -4.32 -8.91
N GLU A 65 12.06 -5.50 -8.34
CA GLU A 65 12.40 -6.79 -8.95
C GLU A 65 11.60 -7.07 -10.22
N LEU A 66 10.45 -6.42 -10.39
CA LEU A 66 9.68 -6.50 -11.63
C LEU A 66 10.17 -5.51 -12.69
N ARG A 67 11.04 -4.56 -12.34
CA ARG A 67 11.54 -3.52 -13.25
C ARG A 67 12.92 -3.87 -13.78
N GLN A 68 13.20 -3.46 -15.00
CA GLN A 68 14.52 -3.69 -15.63
C GLN A 68 15.61 -2.76 -15.10
N ASP A 69 15.24 -1.58 -14.59
CA ASP A 69 16.18 -0.61 -14.03
C ASP A 69 16.45 -0.85 -12.54
N LEU A 70 15.76 -1.82 -11.92
CA LEU A 70 15.82 -2.13 -10.50
C LEU A 70 15.58 -0.92 -9.58
N LEU A 71 14.97 0.15 -10.10
CA LEU A 71 14.60 1.30 -9.30
C LEU A 71 13.33 0.97 -8.50
N PRO A 72 13.22 1.42 -7.24
CA PRO A 72 11.97 1.31 -6.51
C PRO A 72 10.79 1.94 -7.25
N SER A 73 9.62 1.34 -7.11
CA SER A 73 8.38 1.93 -7.64
C SER A 73 8.12 3.30 -7.03
N PHE A 74 7.43 4.17 -7.78
CA PHE A 74 6.90 5.42 -7.22
C PHE A 74 5.73 5.20 -6.26
N TRP A 75 5.12 4.02 -6.31
CA TRP A 75 3.80 3.72 -5.76
C TRP A 75 3.90 2.59 -4.73
N SER A 76 3.43 2.82 -3.51
CA SER A 76 3.39 1.81 -2.44
C SER A 76 2.01 1.17 -2.31
N THR A 77 0.94 1.92 -2.59
CA THR A 77 -0.44 1.45 -2.46
C THR A 77 -1.34 2.08 -3.52
N CYS A 78 -2.55 1.55 -3.65
CA CYS A 78 -3.58 2.09 -4.52
C CYS A 78 -4.97 1.92 -3.91
N GLY A 79 -5.99 2.49 -4.55
CA GLY A 79 -7.38 2.28 -4.17
C GLY A 79 -8.35 2.83 -5.21
N LEU A 80 -9.62 2.48 -5.07
CA LEU A 80 -10.70 2.99 -5.90
C LEU A 80 -11.24 4.26 -5.27
N LEU A 81 -11.07 5.39 -5.96
CA LEU A 81 -11.71 6.65 -5.61
C LEU A 81 -13.18 6.60 -6.03
N ILE A 82 -14.06 7.04 -5.14
CA ILE A 82 -15.50 7.14 -5.34
C ILE A 82 -15.93 8.56 -4.99
N ASP A 83 -16.68 9.18 -5.90
CA ASP A 83 -17.31 10.50 -5.73
C ASP A 83 -16.35 11.65 -5.35
N GLY A 84 -15.05 11.44 -5.49
CA GLY A 84 -13.97 12.37 -5.15
C GLY A 84 -13.65 12.47 -3.66
N ASN A 85 -14.23 11.62 -2.80
CA ASN A 85 -14.15 11.78 -1.35
C ASN A 85 -13.92 10.48 -0.56
N VAL A 86 -14.06 9.30 -1.16
CA VAL A 86 -13.81 8.02 -0.48
C VAL A 86 -12.82 7.21 -1.30
N LEU A 87 -11.82 6.64 -0.64
CA LEU A 87 -10.88 5.70 -1.21
C LEU A 87 -11.14 4.31 -0.63
N MET A 88 -11.60 3.39 -1.46
CA MET A 88 -11.69 1.97 -1.12
C MET A 88 -10.36 1.28 -1.40
N THR A 89 -9.75 0.68 -0.38
CA THR A 89 -8.40 0.10 -0.48
C THR A 89 -8.22 -1.05 0.50
N ALA A 90 -7.16 -1.84 0.33
CA ALA A 90 -6.72 -2.86 1.27
C ALA A 90 -5.27 -2.56 1.69
N ARG A 91 -5.10 -1.96 2.88
CA ARG A 91 -3.81 -1.41 3.33
C ARG A 91 -2.96 -2.44 4.05
N VAL A 92 -1.65 -2.33 3.85
CA VAL A 92 -0.64 -3.02 4.64
C VAL A 92 -0.11 -2.02 5.67
N ASP A 93 -0.62 -2.08 6.89
CA ASP A 93 -0.20 -1.25 8.01
C ASP A 93 -0.46 -1.98 9.34
N ALA A 94 0.00 -1.40 10.45
CA ALA A 94 -0.32 -1.94 11.77
C ALA A 94 -1.84 -2.07 11.92
N ILE A 95 -2.29 -3.25 12.34
CA ILE A 95 -3.70 -3.63 12.36
C ILE A 95 -4.43 -2.83 13.44
N SER A 96 -4.90 -1.63 13.11
CA SER A 96 -5.95 -0.93 13.84
C SER A 96 -7.31 -1.55 13.48
N ASP A 97 -8.19 -1.70 14.46
CA ASP A 97 -9.54 -2.24 14.26
C ASP A 97 -9.56 -3.60 13.52
N SER A 98 -8.84 -4.58 14.10
CA SER A 98 -8.66 -5.91 13.51
C SER A 98 -9.97 -6.63 13.23
N SER A 99 -10.99 -6.47 14.07
CA SER A 99 -12.30 -7.08 13.89
C SER A 99 -12.99 -6.60 12.61
N ALA A 100 -13.06 -5.29 12.39
CA ALA A 100 -13.68 -4.73 11.18
C ALA A 100 -12.94 -5.15 9.90
N ARG A 101 -11.60 -5.25 9.95
CA ARG A 101 -10.81 -5.77 8.83
C ARG A 101 -11.10 -7.24 8.54
N VAL A 102 -11.25 -8.06 9.58
CA VAL A 102 -11.61 -9.47 9.41
C VAL A 102 -12.98 -9.59 8.74
N GLU A 103 -13.97 -8.84 9.20
CA GLU A 103 -15.32 -8.86 8.63
C GLU A 103 -15.37 -8.42 7.16
N ARG A 104 -14.50 -7.50 6.76
CA ARG A 104 -14.49 -6.91 5.41
C ARG A 104 -13.39 -7.45 4.50
N ASN A 105 -12.81 -8.61 4.83
CA ASN A 105 -11.70 -9.18 4.06
C ASN A 105 -10.58 -8.15 3.79
N GLY A 106 -10.20 -7.37 4.81
CA GLY A 106 -9.16 -6.34 4.70
C GLY A 106 -9.55 -5.08 3.89
N LEU A 107 -10.76 -5.01 3.34
CA LEU A 107 -11.26 -3.82 2.64
C LEU A 107 -11.55 -2.70 3.64
N GLU A 108 -11.03 -1.52 3.34
CA GLU A 108 -11.27 -0.29 4.07
C GLU A 108 -11.82 0.78 3.14
N ALA A 109 -12.74 1.60 3.69
CA ALA A 109 -13.21 2.81 3.04
C ALA A 109 -12.66 4.01 3.82
N VAL A 110 -11.65 4.67 3.24
CA VAL A 110 -10.98 5.81 3.85
C VAL A 110 -11.58 7.09 3.27
N LYS A 111 -12.14 7.93 4.13
CA LYS A 111 -12.60 9.26 3.72
C LYS A 111 -11.39 10.17 3.44
N LEU A 112 -11.46 10.93 2.36
CA LEU A 112 -10.40 11.85 1.92
C LEU A 112 -10.70 13.26 2.43
N ASP A 113 -10.59 13.44 3.75
CA ASP A 113 -10.75 14.72 4.43
C ASP A 113 -9.49 15.08 5.26
N ALA A 114 -9.53 16.19 5.99
CA ALA A 114 -8.37 16.72 6.71
C ALA A 114 -7.77 15.77 7.76
N GLU A 115 -8.50 14.74 8.19
CA GLU A 115 -8.00 13.73 9.13
C GLU A 115 -7.22 12.62 8.42
N SER A 116 -7.40 12.48 7.11
CA SER A 116 -6.73 11.47 6.30
C SER A 116 -5.30 11.87 5.93
N ARG A 117 -4.34 11.05 6.35
CA ARG A 117 -2.91 11.23 6.01
C ARG A 117 -2.63 11.21 4.52
N TYR A 118 -3.53 10.67 3.70
CA TYR A 118 -3.39 10.68 2.25
C TYR A 118 -3.37 12.09 1.65
N GLY A 119 -3.87 13.10 2.38
CA GLY A 119 -3.82 14.49 1.97
C GLY A 119 -2.42 15.10 2.05
N ASP A 120 -1.57 14.57 2.93
CA ASP A 120 -0.29 15.18 3.28
C ASP A 120 0.82 14.74 2.33
N SER A 121 1.39 15.69 1.58
CA SER A 121 2.50 15.39 0.66
C SER A 121 3.81 15.00 1.36
N ASN A 122 3.92 15.20 2.68
CA ASN A 122 5.08 14.71 3.44
C ASN A 122 4.98 13.20 3.72
N PHE A 123 3.76 12.69 3.92
CA PHE A 123 3.53 11.26 4.12
C PHE A 123 3.33 10.53 2.80
N TYR A 124 2.67 11.14 1.82
CA TYR A 124 2.40 10.59 0.49
C TYR A 124 2.82 11.57 -0.60
N PRO A 125 4.13 11.73 -0.87
CA PRO A 125 4.65 12.69 -1.85
C PRO A 125 4.21 12.42 -3.28
N ASN A 126 3.96 11.16 -3.63
CA ASN A 126 3.57 10.77 -4.98
C ASN A 126 2.09 10.40 -5.01
N ILE A 127 1.38 10.94 -6.01
CA ILE A 127 -0.02 10.62 -6.25
C ILE A 127 -0.30 10.53 -7.75
N ALA A 128 -1.17 9.59 -8.14
CA ALA A 128 -1.77 9.55 -9.47
C ALA A 128 -3.25 9.17 -9.37
N ILE A 129 -4.04 9.57 -10.36
CA ILE A 129 -5.42 9.14 -10.59
C ILE A 129 -5.52 8.64 -12.03
N LEU A 130 -6.02 7.43 -12.20
CA LEU A 130 -6.13 6.71 -13.47
C LEU A 130 -7.56 6.24 -13.67
N GLN A 131 -8.09 6.40 -14.87
CA GLN A 131 -9.36 5.80 -15.30
C GLN A 131 -9.05 4.73 -16.33
N PHE A 132 -9.71 3.58 -16.20
CA PHE A 132 -9.64 2.44 -17.13
C PHE A 132 -11.02 2.08 -17.71
N THR A 133 -12.08 2.74 -17.23
CA THR A 133 -13.46 2.60 -17.68
C THR A 133 -14.25 3.85 -17.26
N ASP A 134 -15.38 4.09 -17.91
CA ASP A 134 -16.39 5.06 -17.47
C ASP A 134 -17.45 4.40 -16.56
N ASP A 135 -17.55 3.07 -16.54
CA ASP A 135 -18.47 2.33 -15.67
C ASP A 135 -17.89 2.09 -14.28
N HIS A 136 -17.75 3.17 -13.52
CA HIS A 136 -17.25 3.12 -12.15
C HIS A 136 -18.24 2.46 -11.18
N ALA A 137 -19.53 2.43 -11.52
CA ALA A 137 -20.56 1.85 -10.67
C ALA A 137 -20.41 0.32 -10.56
N ALA A 138 -20.19 -0.37 -11.68
CA ALA A 138 -19.93 -1.81 -11.68
C ALA A 138 -18.66 -2.16 -10.89
N ILE A 139 -17.57 -1.40 -11.10
CA ILE A 139 -16.31 -1.62 -10.37
C ILE A 139 -16.50 -1.45 -8.86
N ARG A 140 -17.26 -0.44 -8.43
CA ARG A 140 -17.58 -0.23 -7.02
C ARG A 140 -18.33 -1.41 -6.41
N GLU A 141 -19.31 -1.97 -7.13
CA GLU A 141 -20.03 -3.16 -6.68
C GLU A 141 -19.11 -4.37 -6.57
N HIS A 142 -18.20 -4.56 -7.52
CA HIS A 142 -17.21 -5.63 -7.48
C HIS A 142 -16.22 -5.50 -6.30
N VAL A 143 -15.75 -4.28 -6.01
CA VAL A 143 -14.93 -4.02 -4.81
C VAL A 143 -15.68 -4.36 -3.53
N ALA A 144 -16.94 -3.92 -3.42
CA ALA A 144 -17.78 -4.24 -2.25
C ALA A 144 -17.99 -5.75 -2.10
N ARG A 145 -18.21 -6.46 -3.21
CA ARG A 145 -18.35 -7.92 -3.25
C ARG A 145 -17.10 -8.64 -2.78
N ILE A 146 -15.90 -8.22 -3.20
CA ILE A 146 -14.62 -8.79 -2.74
C ILE A 146 -14.43 -8.60 -1.23
N GLY A 147 -14.92 -7.49 -0.68
CA GLY A 147 -14.93 -7.25 0.76
C GLY A 147 -15.78 -8.26 1.55
N GLN A 148 -16.78 -8.88 0.91
CA GLN A 148 -17.70 -9.84 1.52
C GLN A 148 -17.33 -11.31 1.19
N GLU A 149 -16.76 -11.55 0.01
CA GLU A 149 -16.48 -12.89 -0.52
C GLU A 149 -14.97 -13.20 -0.57
N ARG A 150 -14.46 -13.92 0.44
CA ARG A 150 -13.05 -14.37 0.47
C ARG A 150 -12.70 -15.43 -0.58
N THR A 151 -13.70 -16.02 -1.23
CA THR A 151 -13.52 -17.02 -2.30
C THR A 151 -12.95 -16.41 -3.57
N ILE A 152 -13.16 -15.11 -3.80
CA ILE A 152 -12.58 -14.39 -4.94
C ILE A 152 -11.09 -14.16 -4.70
N VAL A 153 -10.75 -13.63 -3.53
CA VAL A 153 -9.38 -13.43 -3.06
C VAL A 153 -9.38 -13.28 -1.53
N ASP A 154 -8.43 -13.91 -0.86
CA ASP A 154 -8.19 -13.69 0.58
C ASP A 154 -7.16 -12.57 0.77
N LEU A 155 -7.66 -11.33 0.86
CA LEU A 155 -6.81 -10.15 1.03
C LEU A 155 -6.19 -10.10 2.42
N LEU A 156 -6.83 -10.67 3.45
CA LEU A 156 -6.27 -10.74 4.79
C LEU A 156 -5.03 -11.63 4.84
N ALA A 157 -5.08 -12.80 4.20
CA ALA A 157 -3.92 -13.66 4.05
C ALA A 157 -2.77 -12.92 3.34
N GLN A 158 -3.08 -12.15 2.30
CA GLN A 158 -2.07 -11.32 1.61
C GLN A 158 -1.53 -10.20 2.52
N ILE A 159 -2.37 -9.49 3.26
CA ILE A 159 -1.96 -8.44 4.21
C ILE A 159 -0.99 -9.02 5.24
N VAL A 160 -1.30 -10.19 5.84
CA VAL A 160 -0.42 -10.83 6.82
C VAL A 160 0.92 -11.26 6.21
N ALA A 161 0.91 -11.77 4.97
CA ALA A 161 2.14 -12.11 4.26
C ALA A 161 3.02 -10.87 4.03
N TRP A 162 2.41 -9.77 3.58
CA TRP A 162 3.10 -8.49 3.36
C TRP A 162 3.58 -7.84 4.65
N LEU A 163 2.82 -7.91 5.75
CA LEU A 163 3.27 -7.45 7.06
C LEU A 163 4.52 -8.20 7.51
N GLY A 164 4.56 -9.52 7.35
CA GLY A 164 5.75 -10.32 7.66
C GLY A 164 7.00 -9.85 6.90
N TYR A 165 6.87 -9.56 5.60
CA TYR A 165 7.95 -9.02 4.79
C TYR A 165 8.35 -7.59 5.21
N CYS A 166 7.37 -6.70 5.38
CA CYS A 166 7.59 -5.30 5.73
C CYS A 166 8.22 -5.15 7.12
N TRP A 167 7.90 -6.02 8.07
CA TRP A 167 8.50 -6.02 9.40
C TRP A 167 9.80 -6.82 9.51
N ALA A 168 10.29 -7.40 8.42
CA ALA A 168 11.45 -8.29 8.41
C ALA A 168 11.31 -9.47 9.40
N VAL A 169 10.10 -10.00 9.58
CA VAL A 169 9.84 -11.09 10.51
C VAL A 169 10.16 -12.42 9.82
N GLY A 170 11.19 -13.10 10.34
CA GLY A 170 11.67 -14.37 9.81
C GLY A 170 12.40 -14.25 8.47
N GLU A 171 12.75 -15.39 7.87
CA GLU A 171 13.42 -15.46 6.56
C GLU A 171 12.41 -15.34 5.39
N ARG A 172 11.44 -14.43 5.50
CA ARG A 172 10.44 -14.23 4.44
C ARG A 172 11.01 -13.35 3.32
N GLY A 173 11.19 -13.95 2.15
CA GLY A 173 11.53 -13.23 0.91
C GLY A 173 10.37 -12.35 0.41
N ASN A 174 10.60 -11.66 -0.71
CA ASN A 174 9.63 -10.77 -1.34
C ASN A 174 8.33 -11.53 -1.72
N PRO A 175 7.15 -11.19 -1.12
CA PRO A 175 5.89 -11.87 -1.41
C PRO A 175 5.48 -11.78 -2.88
N LEU A 176 5.83 -10.68 -3.54
CA LEU A 176 5.55 -10.48 -4.95
C LEU A 176 6.19 -11.58 -5.81
N MET A 177 7.39 -12.03 -5.44
CA MET A 177 8.10 -13.10 -6.13
C MET A 177 7.53 -14.50 -5.88
N GLN A 178 6.62 -14.61 -4.90
CA GLN A 178 5.93 -15.83 -4.54
C GLN A 178 4.50 -15.87 -5.12
N GLY A 179 4.14 -14.90 -5.96
CA GLY A 179 2.79 -14.80 -6.52
C GLY A 179 1.77 -14.20 -5.56
N HIS A 180 2.23 -13.42 -4.56
CA HIS A 180 1.36 -12.65 -3.67
C HIS A 180 1.45 -11.16 -4.02
N GLY A 181 0.51 -10.69 -4.82
CA GLY A 181 0.33 -9.28 -5.16
C GLY A 181 0.14 -8.40 -3.92
N ILE A 182 0.39 -7.11 -4.08
CA ILE A 182 0.11 -6.11 -3.05
C ILE A 182 -1.41 -6.06 -2.83
N PRO A 183 -1.93 -6.16 -1.59
CA PRO A 183 -3.36 -6.36 -1.35
C PRO A 183 -4.25 -5.32 -2.01
N SER A 184 -3.86 -4.04 -1.95
CA SER A 184 -4.60 -2.96 -2.60
C SER A 184 -4.63 -3.07 -4.13
N ALA A 185 -3.55 -3.56 -4.75
CA ALA A 185 -3.51 -3.77 -6.19
C ALA A 185 -4.27 -5.03 -6.59
N THR A 186 -4.14 -6.12 -5.81
CA THR A 186 -4.92 -7.34 -6.02
C THR A 186 -6.42 -7.06 -5.93
N LEU A 187 -6.86 -6.25 -4.95
CA LEU A 187 -8.26 -5.83 -4.84
C LEU A 187 -8.76 -5.18 -6.14
N LEU A 188 -8.01 -4.20 -6.66
CA LEU A 188 -8.41 -3.48 -7.88
C LEU A 188 -8.35 -4.36 -9.12
N GLU A 189 -7.32 -5.19 -9.25
CA GLU A 189 -7.19 -6.15 -10.36
C GLU A 189 -8.38 -7.10 -10.41
N ARG A 190 -8.77 -7.67 -9.26
CA ARG A 190 -9.91 -8.59 -9.21
C ARG A 190 -11.23 -7.89 -9.48
N ALA A 191 -11.40 -6.67 -8.96
CA ALA A 191 -12.61 -5.90 -9.21
C ALA A 191 -12.78 -5.53 -10.70
N HIS A 192 -11.70 -5.10 -11.35
CA HIS A 192 -11.71 -4.79 -12.79
C HIS A 192 -11.78 -6.04 -13.64
N GLY A 193 -11.12 -7.13 -13.23
CA GLY A 193 -11.19 -8.42 -13.92
C GLY A 193 -12.59 -9.02 -13.94
N LEU A 194 -13.42 -8.79 -12.92
CA LEU A 194 -14.84 -9.17 -12.93
C LEU A 194 -15.66 -8.41 -13.99
N ALA A 195 -15.20 -7.21 -14.37
CA ALA A 195 -15.74 -6.43 -15.49
C ALA A 195 -14.98 -6.67 -16.81
N ASN A 196 -14.15 -7.71 -16.89
CA ASN A 196 -13.28 -8.03 -18.03
C ASN A 196 -12.27 -6.93 -18.42
N ILE A 197 -11.85 -6.11 -17.44
CA ILE A 197 -10.80 -5.10 -17.61
C ILE A 197 -9.54 -5.61 -16.92
N ASP A 198 -8.48 -5.83 -17.69
CA ASP A 198 -7.15 -6.19 -17.17
C ASP A 198 -6.43 -4.89 -16.75
N LEU A 199 -5.99 -4.77 -15.50
CA LEU A 199 -5.23 -3.59 -15.04
C LEU A 199 -3.72 -3.77 -15.15
N SER A 200 -3.23 -4.99 -15.34
CA SER A 200 -1.80 -5.27 -15.43
C SER A 200 -1.48 -6.27 -16.55
N PRO A 201 -1.78 -5.91 -17.82
CA PRO A 201 -1.50 -6.75 -18.97
C PRO A 201 -0.02 -7.14 -19.01
N GLY A 202 0.24 -8.45 -19.11
CA GLY A 202 1.59 -9.01 -19.17
C GLY A 202 2.15 -9.48 -17.82
N LEU A 203 1.43 -9.31 -16.70
CA LEU A 203 1.74 -9.97 -15.43
C LEU A 203 0.65 -10.98 -15.07
N PRO A 204 0.99 -12.10 -14.42
CA PRO A 204 -0.02 -12.96 -13.82
C PRO A 204 -0.81 -12.17 -12.77
N SER A 205 -2.15 -12.20 -12.83
CA SER A 205 -3.03 -11.45 -11.90
C SER A 205 -2.85 -11.83 -10.41
N ALA A 206 -2.07 -12.87 -10.11
CA ALA A 206 -1.67 -13.22 -8.75
C ALA A 206 -0.58 -12.29 -8.19
N SER A 207 0.22 -11.64 -9.05
CA SER A 207 1.36 -10.78 -8.67
C SER A 207 1.09 -9.30 -8.91
N SER A 208 -0.18 -8.87 -8.86
CA SER A 208 -0.56 -7.48 -9.12
C SER A 208 0.08 -6.52 -8.11
N CYS A 209 0.55 -5.38 -8.60
CA CYS A 209 1.15 -4.33 -7.78
C CYS A 209 0.84 -2.93 -8.36
N PRO A 210 0.89 -1.86 -7.56
CA PRO A 210 0.66 -0.49 -8.05
C PRO A 210 1.57 -0.10 -9.23
N GLU A 211 2.82 -0.57 -9.24
CA GLU A 211 3.75 -0.38 -10.35
C GLU A 211 3.23 -1.01 -11.65
N ALA A 212 2.66 -2.21 -11.59
CA ALA A 212 2.12 -2.87 -12.77
C ALA A 212 0.94 -2.08 -13.36
N ILE A 213 0.03 -1.60 -12.51
CA ILE A 213 -1.11 -0.77 -12.93
C ILE A 213 -0.61 0.54 -13.57
N TRP A 214 0.43 1.15 -13.00
CA TRP A 214 1.05 2.33 -13.58
C TRP A 214 1.69 2.07 -14.94
N GLN A 215 2.45 0.98 -15.08
CA GLN A 215 3.08 0.60 -16.34
C GLN A 215 2.04 0.30 -17.41
N ALA A 216 0.92 -0.33 -17.01
CA ALA A 216 -0.20 -0.58 -17.88
C ALA A 216 -0.78 0.73 -18.45
N ALA A 217 -1.14 1.66 -17.57
CA ALA A 217 -1.71 2.94 -17.97
C ALA A 217 -0.74 3.81 -18.78
N ARG A 218 0.55 3.78 -18.46
CA ARG A 218 1.54 4.68 -19.09
C ARG A 218 2.09 4.14 -20.40
N TRP A 219 2.30 2.84 -20.51
CA TRP A 219 3.09 2.25 -21.59
C TRP A 219 2.33 1.18 -22.36
N TRP A 220 1.41 0.45 -21.74
CA TRP A 220 0.59 -0.55 -22.42
C TRP A 220 -0.79 -0.04 -22.84
N TYR A 221 -1.00 1.27 -22.82
CA TYR A 221 -2.30 1.89 -23.12
C TYR A 221 -2.88 1.49 -24.49
N LYS A 222 -2.02 1.24 -25.50
CA LYS A 222 -2.45 0.79 -26.84
C LYS A 222 -2.98 -0.66 -26.86
N ALA A 223 -2.63 -1.49 -25.87
CA ALA A 223 -3.15 -2.85 -25.80
C ALA A 223 -4.67 -2.86 -25.56
N TYR A 224 -5.20 -1.82 -24.91
CA TYR A 224 -6.64 -1.65 -24.67
C TYR A 224 -7.41 -1.24 -25.92
N ASP A 225 -6.75 -0.59 -26.89
CA ASP A 225 -7.39 -0.21 -28.16
C ASP A 225 -7.57 -1.42 -29.09
N ALA A 226 -6.73 -2.46 -28.94
CA ALA A 226 -6.78 -3.68 -29.75
C ALA A 226 -7.81 -4.72 -29.27
N ALA A 227 -8.31 -4.59 -28.04
CA ALA A 227 -9.33 -5.48 -27.49
C ALA A 227 -10.73 -4.97 -27.91
N GLU A 228 -11.28 -5.55 -28.98
CA GLU A 228 -12.48 -5.11 -29.71
C GLU A 228 -13.79 -4.96 -28.90
N SER A 229 -13.87 -5.35 -27.62
CA SER A 229 -15.15 -5.33 -26.88
C SER A 229 -15.42 -4.07 -26.04
N THR A 230 -14.39 -3.30 -25.66
CA THR A 230 -14.53 -2.05 -24.89
C THR A 230 -13.25 -1.24 -25.03
N SER A 231 -13.05 -0.56 -26.17
CA SER A 231 -11.85 0.24 -26.42
C SER A 231 -11.82 1.46 -25.48
N PHE A 232 -11.24 1.30 -24.31
CA PHE A 232 -11.01 2.40 -23.37
C PHE A 232 -9.51 2.58 -23.20
N THR A 233 -8.98 3.66 -23.77
CA THR A 233 -7.59 4.04 -23.53
C THR A 233 -7.47 4.63 -22.13
N PRO A 234 -6.60 4.10 -21.25
CA PRO A 234 -6.38 4.65 -19.92
C PRO A 234 -6.08 6.15 -19.97
N ARG A 235 -6.63 6.92 -19.03
CA ARG A 235 -6.41 8.39 -18.95
C ARG A 235 -6.30 8.82 -17.49
N GLY A 236 -5.72 9.99 -17.25
CA GLY A 236 -5.50 10.40 -15.87
C GLY A 236 -4.54 11.54 -15.68
N ALA A 237 -4.13 11.73 -14.43
CA ALA A 237 -3.14 12.72 -14.05
C ALA A 237 -2.23 12.15 -12.97
N TYR A 238 -1.00 12.68 -12.88
CA TYR A 238 -0.05 12.30 -11.84
C TYR A 238 0.82 13.47 -11.41
N LEU A 239 1.31 13.35 -10.18
CA LEU A 239 2.25 14.27 -9.55
C LEU A 239 3.26 13.45 -8.73
N ILE A 240 4.49 13.39 -9.24
CA ILE A 240 5.61 12.71 -8.58
C ILE A 240 6.49 13.79 -7.96
N ARG A 241 6.42 13.95 -6.63
CA ARG A 241 7.30 14.87 -5.89
C ARG A 241 8.61 14.19 -5.47
N GLN A 242 8.58 12.87 -5.36
CA GLN A 242 9.70 12.05 -4.90
C GLN A 242 10.06 11.00 -5.96
N PRO A 243 11.07 11.27 -6.82
CA PRO A 243 11.45 10.43 -7.96
C PRO A 243 12.42 9.29 -7.64
N ALA A 244 12.94 9.22 -6.42
CA ALA A 244 13.59 8.03 -5.88
C ALA A 244 12.83 7.72 -4.60
N ALA A 245 12.55 6.46 -4.28
CA ALA A 245 11.91 6.07 -3.02
C ALA A 245 12.81 6.41 -1.81
N ALA A 246 13.13 7.68 -1.60
CA ALA A 246 13.97 8.14 -0.54
C ALA A 246 13.16 7.98 0.75
N ALA A 247 13.77 7.35 1.73
CA ALA A 247 13.33 7.48 3.11
C ALA A 247 13.67 8.92 3.56
N LEU A 248 12.88 9.91 3.11
CA LEU A 248 13.00 11.29 3.55
C LEU A 248 12.54 11.34 5.00
N GLY A 249 13.44 10.98 5.92
CA GLY A 249 13.18 10.89 7.35
C GLY A 249 12.11 9.85 7.69
N ILE A 250 12.51 8.66 8.16
CA ILE A 250 11.59 7.69 8.75
C ILE A 250 10.90 8.37 9.95
N ARG A 251 9.69 8.90 9.72
CA ARG A 251 8.83 9.49 10.73
C ARG A 251 7.94 8.40 11.31
N ASP A 252 8.53 7.55 12.15
CA ASP A 252 7.80 6.60 13.00
C ASP A 252 7.17 7.29 14.24
N ASP A 253 7.37 8.60 14.39
CA ASP A 253 7.04 9.39 15.58
C ASP A 253 5.54 9.59 15.84
N VAL A 254 4.65 9.19 14.92
CA VAL A 254 3.19 9.42 15.11
C VAL A 254 2.39 8.13 15.34
N GLN A 255 3.00 6.94 15.22
CA GLN A 255 2.31 5.69 15.57
C GLN A 255 2.60 5.24 17.01
N GLY A 256 3.69 5.74 17.61
CA GLY A 256 4.00 5.56 19.04
C GLY A 256 2.99 6.25 19.96
N ASP A 257 2.51 7.45 19.62
CA ASP A 257 1.63 8.23 20.51
C ASP A 257 0.22 7.64 20.68
N GLN A 258 -0.29 6.89 19.70
CA GLN A 258 -1.60 6.23 19.85
C GLN A 258 -1.54 4.90 20.60
N ILE A 259 -0.36 4.29 20.73
CA ILE A 259 -0.18 3.10 21.59
C ILE A 259 0.14 3.52 23.03
N VAL A 260 0.73 4.71 23.23
CA VAL A 260 1.07 5.28 24.55
C VAL A 260 -0.08 6.15 25.13
N GLY A 261 -1.26 6.14 24.49
CA GLY A 261 -2.47 6.81 24.97
C GLY A 261 -3.28 6.04 26.03
N THR A 262 -2.77 4.92 26.56
CA THR A 262 -3.34 4.30 27.77
C THR A 262 -2.32 4.38 28.89
N THR A 263 -2.65 5.15 29.92
CA THR A 263 -1.92 5.34 31.19
C THR A 263 -1.87 4.05 32.02
N ARG A 264 -1.36 2.96 31.45
CA ARG A 264 -1.25 1.66 32.14
C ARG A 264 0.03 0.87 31.82
N SER A 265 0.92 1.40 30.99
CA SER A 265 2.10 0.67 30.49
C SER A 265 3.37 0.89 31.31
N ASP A 266 3.50 2.04 31.98
CA ASP A 266 4.74 2.39 32.69
C ASP A 266 4.89 1.66 34.03
N GLU A 267 3.79 1.30 34.71
CA GLU A 267 3.89 0.56 35.98
C GLU A 267 4.28 -0.91 35.79
N LEU A 268 3.92 -1.51 34.65
CA LEU A 268 4.16 -2.93 34.35
C LEU A 268 5.62 -3.21 33.98
N ILE A 269 6.25 -2.29 33.25
CA ILE A 269 7.67 -2.39 32.87
C ILE A 269 8.58 -2.01 34.05
N GLU A 270 8.19 -1.01 34.86
CA GLU A 270 8.94 -0.61 36.06
C GLU A 270 8.86 -1.67 37.17
N GLY A 271 7.74 -2.40 37.26
CA GLY A 271 7.54 -3.52 38.20
C GLY A 271 8.42 -4.73 37.91
N LEU A 272 8.73 -4.98 36.63
CA LEU A 272 9.62 -6.07 36.21
C LEU A 272 11.11 -5.78 36.47
N ARG A 273 11.52 -4.50 36.52
CA ARG A 273 12.90 -4.11 36.87
C ARG A 273 13.19 -4.14 38.37
N LYS A 274 12.16 -4.08 39.24
CA LYS A 274 12.35 -3.98 40.70
C LYS A 274 12.48 -5.31 41.45
N THR A 275 12.35 -6.47 40.79
CA THR A 275 12.38 -7.78 41.46
C THR A 275 13.75 -8.46 41.52
N SER A 276 14.82 -7.88 40.96
CA SER A 276 16.18 -8.41 41.11
C SER A 276 16.94 -7.78 42.27
N LYS A 277 16.52 -8.03 43.51
CA LYS A 277 17.43 -7.95 44.66
C LYS A 277 17.86 -9.36 45.06
N PRO A 278 19.17 -9.65 45.18
CA PRO A 278 19.63 -10.97 45.56
C PRO A 278 19.18 -11.31 46.98
N ARG A 279 18.60 -12.50 47.11
CA ARG A 279 18.11 -13.09 48.37
C ARG A 279 19.28 -13.22 49.35
N PRO A 280 19.19 -12.74 50.61
CA PRO A 280 20.27 -12.89 51.57
C PRO A 280 20.47 -14.38 51.90
N THR A 281 21.69 -14.85 51.72
CA THR A 281 22.13 -16.20 52.09
C THR A 281 21.97 -16.41 53.59
N ALA A 282 21.18 -17.42 53.96
CA ALA A 282 21.04 -17.90 55.32
C ALA A 282 22.39 -18.37 55.87
N LYS A 283 22.84 -17.78 56.98
CA LYS A 283 23.97 -18.28 57.77
C LYS A 283 23.59 -19.65 58.35
N ARG A 284 24.07 -20.73 57.73
CA ARG A 284 24.15 -22.06 58.33
C ARG A 284 25.33 -22.08 59.31
N GLY A 285 25.07 -22.61 60.51
CA GLY A 285 25.97 -22.56 61.65
C GLY A 285 27.29 -23.29 61.46
N ALA A 286 28.28 -22.83 62.22
CA ALA A 286 29.49 -23.57 62.53
C ALA A 286 29.46 -23.92 64.02
N GLN A 287 29.13 -25.18 64.32
CA GLN A 287 29.64 -25.87 65.50
C GLN A 287 30.66 -26.89 64.99
N ALA A 288 31.92 -26.78 65.43
CA ALA A 288 32.64 -27.85 66.15
C ALA A 288 34.18 -27.66 66.18
N LYS A 289 34.69 -27.54 67.42
CA LYS A 289 35.77 -28.32 68.06
C LYS A 289 37.28 -27.95 67.91
N LYS A 290 37.90 -28.04 69.11
CA LYS A 290 39.33 -28.20 69.52
C LYS A 290 40.17 -26.92 69.51
N LYS A 291 40.90 -26.55 70.57
CA LYS A 291 41.56 -27.30 71.65
C LYS A 291 41.18 -26.79 73.02
#